data_AF-A0A534PH43-F1
#
_entry.id   AF-A0A534PH43-F1
#
_cell.length_a   1.000
_cell.length_b   1.000
_cell.length_c   1.000
_cell.angle_alpha   90.00
_cell.angle_beta   90.00
_cell.angle_gamma   90.00
#
_symmetry.space_group_name_H-M   'P 1'
#
loop_
_entity.id
_entity.type
_entity.pdbx_description
1 polymer ?
#
loop_
_entity_poly.entity_id
_entity_poly.type
_entity_poly.pdbx_seq_one_letter_code
_entity_poly.pdbx_strand_id
1 'polypeptide(L)'
;MLESASKTFFHLLAQSAVLKKLASRYGMRKPTSFARRFIAGETVAEAIEAARMLEARGLLHSLDHLGESVGNLSEADAATRDYLAIVNAIVDAGVGRNLSLKLTQLGLDVDKASAIDNLRKILDRAEPAGFFVRIDMENSPYADVTLEIFETLWQQGYRQTGVVLQSALYRSEADLERMIALGARVRLVKGAYQEPKTVAYQRKEDVDAAYARMLKRLLTGSSYPAIATHDPAMIDLARTWAASHGIGSDRFEFQMLYGIRRDLQSRLVGDGYRVRVYVPFGREWFPYFMRRLGERPANIAFVVRGILGESG
;
A
#
# COMPACT_ATOMS: atom_id res chain seq x y z
N MET A 1 10.28 20.03 11.26
CA MET A 1 9.45 20.19 12.48
C MET A 1 7.95 20.24 12.18
N LEU A 2 7.48 21.04 11.22
CA LEU A 2 6.05 21.11 10.84
C LEU A 2 5.45 19.78 10.35
N GLU A 3 6.15 19.01 9.50
CA GLU A 3 5.65 17.70 9.03
C GLU A 3 5.55 16.66 10.16
N SER A 4 6.50 16.64 11.10
CA SER A 4 6.46 15.73 12.26
C SER A 4 5.33 16.10 13.21
N ALA A 5 5.14 17.39 13.50
CA ALA A 5 4.03 17.85 14.34
C ALA A 5 2.67 17.56 13.71
N SER A 6 2.55 17.69 12.38
CA SER A 6 1.35 17.33 11.63
C SER A 6 1.05 15.82 11.72
N LYS A 7 2.05 14.95 11.49
CA LYS A 7 1.86 13.49 11.64
C LYS A 7 1.38 13.10 13.04
N THR A 8 1.99 13.65 14.10
CA THR A 8 1.58 13.37 15.48
C THR A 8 0.13 13.79 15.74
N PHE A 9 -0.25 14.99 15.29
CA PHE A 9 -1.62 15.50 15.45
C PHE A 9 -2.65 14.61 14.74
N PHE A 10 -2.41 14.25 13.48
CA PHE A 10 -3.34 13.39 12.74
C PHE A 10 -3.36 11.94 13.23
N HIS A 11 -2.24 11.44 13.78
CA HIS A 11 -2.21 10.12 14.41
C HIS A 11 -3.10 10.06 15.65
N LEU A 12 -3.04 11.09 16.51
CA LEU A 12 -3.93 11.21 17.68
C LEU A 12 -5.40 11.32 17.28
N LEU A 13 -5.71 12.11 16.24
CA LEU A 13 -7.09 12.22 15.75
C LEU A 13 -7.61 10.91 15.14
N ALA A 14 -6.74 10.10 14.52
CA ALA A 14 -7.10 8.80 13.96
C ALA A 14 -7.58 7.79 15.03
N GLN A 15 -7.17 7.98 16.29
CA GLN A 15 -7.56 7.14 17.42
C GLN A 15 -8.89 7.57 18.09
N SER A 16 -9.49 8.69 17.66
CA SER A 16 -10.74 9.20 18.26
C SER A 16 -11.98 8.47 17.74
N ALA A 17 -12.64 7.71 18.60
CA ALA A 17 -13.89 7.02 18.30
C ALA A 17 -15.04 7.98 17.93
N VAL A 18 -15.08 9.17 18.53
CA VAL A 18 -16.10 10.20 18.24
C VAL A 18 -15.92 10.76 16.83
N LEU A 19 -14.69 11.10 16.46
CA LEU A 19 -14.38 11.58 15.10
C LEU A 19 -14.60 10.48 14.07
N LYS A 20 -14.23 9.23 14.38
CA LYS A 20 -14.53 8.06 13.54
C LYS A 20 -16.02 7.94 13.27
N LYS A 21 -16.87 8.03 14.30
CA LYS A 21 -18.33 7.92 14.18
C LYS A 21 -18.95 9.06 13.36
N LEU A 22 -18.50 10.30 13.55
CA LEU A 22 -18.96 11.45 12.78
C LEU A 22 -18.50 11.39 11.32
N ALA A 23 -17.23 11.06 11.08
CA ALA A 23 -16.69 10.93 9.74
C ALA A 23 -17.32 9.77 8.98
N SER A 24 -17.57 8.63 9.62
CA SER A 24 -18.27 7.50 9.00
C SER A 24 -19.70 7.85 8.58
N ARG A 25 -20.36 8.78 9.30
CA ARG A 25 -21.74 9.19 8.99
C ARG A 25 -21.86 10.11 7.76
N TYR A 26 -20.81 10.87 7.44
CA TYR A 26 -20.88 11.93 6.41
C TYR A 26 -19.78 11.86 5.34
N GLY A 27 -18.62 11.29 5.65
CA GLY A 27 -17.40 11.36 4.82
C GLY A 27 -17.39 10.49 3.56
N MET A 28 -18.30 9.51 3.45
CA MET A 28 -18.41 8.61 2.28
C MET A 28 -19.80 8.57 1.64
N ARG A 29 -20.77 9.34 2.16
CA ARG A 29 -22.20 9.26 1.80
C ARG A 29 -22.49 9.77 0.39
N LYS A 30 -21.77 10.78 -0.10
CA LYS A 30 -21.94 11.31 -1.46
C LYS A 30 -20.68 11.04 -2.29
N PRO A 31 -20.77 10.90 -3.63
CA PRO A 31 -19.60 10.77 -4.49
C PRO A 31 -18.61 11.95 -4.37
N THR A 32 -19.10 13.12 -3.96
CA THR A 32 -18.31 14.34 -3.75
C THR A 32 -17.65 14.44 -2.38
N SER A 33 -17.94 13.51 -1.46
CA SER A 33 -17.43 13.59 -0.10
C SER A 33 -15.91 13.47 -0.06
N PHE A 34 -15.30 14.17 0.90
CA PHE A 34 -13.85 14.35 0.95
C PHE A 34 -13.04 13.04 0.97
N ALA A 35 -13.59 11.95 1.53
CA ALA A 35 -12.87 10.68 1.65
C ALA A 35 -12.87 9.89 0.33
N ARG A 36 -13.90 10.06 -0.53
CA ARG A 36 -14.01 9.43 -1.88
C ARG A 36 -12.87 9.82 -2.81
N ARG A 37 -12.15 10.91 -2.51
CA ARG A 37 -10.92 11.26 -3.22
C ARG A 37 -9.84 10.20 -3.05
N PHE A 38 -9.68 9.68 -1.83
CA PHE A 38 -8.57 8.82 -1.42
C PHE A 38 -8.97 7.37 -1.19
N ILE A 39 -10.28 7.08 -1.10
CA ILE A 39 -10.87 5.76 -0.88
C ILE A 39 -11.89 5.51 -1.97
N ALA A 40 -11.85 4.33 -2.61
CA ALA A 40 -12.75 4.01 -3.72
C ALA A 40 -14.22 3.88 -3.30
N GLY A 41 -14.44 3.30 -2.12
CA GLY A 41 -15.77 3.04 -1.59
C GLY A 41 -15.72 2.21 -0.32
N GLU A 42 -16.89 1.83 0.17
CA GLU A 42 -17.04 0.97 1.35
C GLU A 42 -17.28 -0.49 0.96
N THR A 43 -17.52 -0.76 -0.33
CA THR A 43 -17.87 -2.08 -0.86
C THR A 43 -16.91 -2.54 -1.96
N VAL A 44 -16.84 -3.86 -2.17
CA VAL A 44 -16.05 -4.45 -3.27
C VAL A 44 -16.56 -4.01 -4.64
N ALA A 45 -17.86 -3.80 -4.82
CA ALA A 45 -18.44 -3.34 -6.07
C ALA A 45 -17.93 -1.93 -6.46
N GLU A 46 -17.83 -1.02 -5.48
CA GLU A 46 -17.28 0.32 -5.70
C GLU A 46 -15.77 0.27 -5.99
N ALA A 47 -15.04 -0.65 -5.34
CA ALA A 47 -13.63 -0.88 -5.63
C ALA A 47 -13.40 -1.40 -7.06
N ILE A 48 -14.25 -2.31 -7.52
CA ILE A 48 -14.26 -2.82 -8.90
C ILE A 48 -14.54 -1.70 -9.90
N GLU A 49 -15.50 -0.82 -9.61
CA GLU A 49 -15.77 0.32 -10.50
C GLU A 49 -14.58 1.30 -10.56
N ALA A 50 -13.95 1.57 -9.41
CA ALA A 50 -12.71 2.35 -9.37
C ALA A 50 -11.57 1.69 -10.17
N ALA A 51 -11.44 0.36 -10.08
CA ALA A 51 -10.48 -0.40 -10.88
C ALA A 51 -10.73 -0.26 -12.39
N ARG A 52 -11.98 -0.39 -12.85
CA ARG A 52 -12.34 -0.20 -14.26
C ARG A 52 -12.00 1.19 -14.78
N MET A 53 -12.29 2.23 -13.99
CA MET A 53 -11.95 3.61 -14.35
C MET A 53 -10.43 3.84 -14.45
N LEU A 54 -9.63 3.14 -13.64
CA LEU A 54 -8.17 3.21 -13.71
C LEU A 54 -7.65 2.47 -14.95
N GLU A 55 -8.15 1.27 -15.22
CA GLU A 55 -7.78 0.46 -16.39
C GLU A 55 -8.10 1.18 -17.70
N ALA A 56 -9.27 1.82 -17.79
CA ALA A 56 -9.67 2.64 -18.94
C ALA A 56 -8.71 3.81 -19.23
N ARG A 57 -7.88 4.20 -18.25
CA ARG A 57 -6.85 5.23 -18.36
C ARG A 57 -5.44 4.67 -18.55
N GLY A 58 -5.30 3.36 -18.77
CA GLY A 58 -4.01 2.67 -18.89
C GLY A 58 -3.27 2.48 -17.57
N LEU A 59 -3.93 2.67 -16.42
CA LEU A 59 -3.35 2.47 -15.10
C LEU A 59 -3.60 1.03 -14.62
N LEU A 60 -2.60 0.43 -13.99
CA LEU A 60 -2.75 -0.79 -13.21
C LEU A 60 -3.33 -0.43 -11.82
N HIS A 61 -3.85 -1.41 -11.09
CA HIS A 61 -4.29 -1.21 -9.70
C HIS A 61 -3.85 -2.34 -8.76
N SER A 62 -3.93 -2.06 -7.47
CA SER A 62 -3.80 -3.00 -6.35
C SER A 62 -4.94 -2.66 -5.39
N LEU A 63 -5.90 -3.56 -5.21
CA LEU A 63 -6.99 -3.33 -4.26
C LEU A 63 -6.51 -3.66 -2.83
N ASP A 64 -6.87 -2.82 -1.88
CA ASP A 64 -6.53 -2.96 -0.45
C ASP A 64 -7.82 -2.89 0.37
N HIS A 65 -8.16 -4.01 1.00
CA HIS A 65 -9.32 -4.07 1.89
C HIS A 65 -8.95 -3.48 3.26
N LEU A 66 -9.54 -2.33 3.55
CA LEU A 66 -9.36 -1.62 4.80
C LEU A 66 -10.13 -2.35 5.91
N GLY A 67 -9.39 -3.11 6.70
CA GLY A 67 -9.80 -3.67 7.98
C GLY A 67 -8.86 -3.21 9.11
N GLU A 68 -9.33 -3.31 10.34
CA GLU A 68 -8.52 -3.10 11.55
C GLU A 68 -7.71 -4.36 11.90
N SER A 69 -6.67 -4.21 12.71
CA SER A 69 -6.02 -5.35 13.37
C SER A 69 -7.07 -6.11 14.18
N VAL A 70 -7.07 -7.44 14.06
CA VAL A 70 -8.09 -8.29 14.68
C VAL A 70 -7.68 -8.67 16.11
N GLY A 71 -8.64 -8.70 17.03
CA GLY A 71 -8.40 -9.00 18.44
C GLY A 71 -8.57 -10.47 18.82
N ASN A 72 -9.12 -11.29 17.93
CA ASN A 72 -9.34 -12.72 18.16
C ASN A 72 -9.36 -13.53 16.84
N LEU A 73 -9.30 -14.86 16.96
CA LEU A 73 -9.26 -15.78 15.82
C LEU A 73 -10.54 -15.74 14.97
N SER A 74 -11.71 -15.50 15.57
CA SER A 74 -12.98 -15.42 14.82
C SER A 74 -13.00 -14.21 13.88
N GLU A 75 -12.45 -13.08 14.31
CA GLU A 75 -12.28 -11.89 13.48
C GLU A 75 -11.24 -12.11 12.38
N ALA A 76 -10.12 -12.78 12.68
CA ALA A 76 -9.13 -13.17 11.68
C ALA A 76 -9.72 -14.07 10.58
N ASP A 77 -10.54 -15.05 10.97
CA ASP A 77 -11.25 -15.94 10.06
C ASP A 77 -12.30 -15.17 9.23
N ALA A 78 -12.97 -14.18 9.83
CA ALA A 78 -13.91 -13.31 9.11
C ALA A 78 -13.18 -12.47 8.05
N ALA A 79 -12.08 -11.82 8.40
CA ALA A 79 -11.25 -11.07 7.45
C ALA A 79 -10.75 -11.97 6.31
N THR A 80 -10.34 -13.20 6.63
CA THR A 80 -9.93 -14.19 5.62
C THR A 80 -11.07 -14.53 4.65
N ARG A 81 -12.29 -14.77 5.17
CA ARG A 81 -13.48 -14.98 4.33
C ARG A 81 -13.79 -13.78 3.44
N ASP A 82 -13.61 -12.56 3.94
CA ASP A 82 -13.78 -11.35 3.14
C ASP A 82 -12.78 -11.31 1.98
N TYR A 83 -11.50 -11.60 2.22
CA TYR A 83 -10.50 -11.70 1.14
C TYR A 83 -10.86 -12.76 0.09
N LEU A 84 -11.36 -13.93 0.51
CA LEU A 84 -11.82 -14.96 -0.44
C LEU A 84 -13.01 -14.50 -1.27
N ALA A 85 -13.98 -13.81 -0.65
CA ALA A 85 -15.12 -13.22 -1.36
C ALA A 85 -14.68 -12.12 -2.34
N ILE A 86 -13.72 -11.28 -1.94
CA ILE A 86 -13.13 -10.25 -2.80
C ILE A 86 -12.43 -10.86 -4.01
N VAL A 87 -11.65 -11.93 -3.82
CA VAL A 87 -11.00 -12.66 -4.92
C VAL A 87 -12.04 -13.17 -5.91
N ASN A 88 -13.12 -13.80 -5.43
CA ASN A 88 -14.22 -14.27 -6.29
C ASN A 88 -14.84 -13.10 -7.09
N ALA A 89 -15.21 -12.01 -6.41
CA ALA A 89 -15.85 -10.87 -7.04
C ALA A 89 -14.97 -10.21 -8.12
N ILE A 90 -13.65 -10.12 -7.89
CA ILE A 90 -12.69 -9.58 -8.87
C ILE A 90 -12.56 -10.52 -10.09
N VAL A 91 -12.54 -11.84 -9.87
CA VAL A 91 -12.52 -12.82 -10.97
C VAL A 91 -13.75 -12.65 -11.85
N ASP A 92 -14.94 -12.59 -11.23
CA ASP A 92 -16.22 -12.44 -11.93
C ASP A 92 -16.32 -11.10 -12.67
N ALA A 93 -15.78 -10.03 -12.10
CA ALA A 93 -15.80 -8.70 -12.70
C ALA A 93 -14.80 -8.52 -13.86
N GLY A 94 -13.82 -9.41 -13.99
CA GLY A 94 -12.82 -9.38 -15.07
C GLY A 94 -11.79 -8.25 -14.97
N VAL A 95 -11.62 -7.63 -13.80
CA VAL A 95 -10.61 -6.58 -13.57
C VAL A 95 -9.27 -7.17 -13.15
N GLY A 96 -8.23 -6.34 -13.15
CA GLY A 96 -6.87 -6.66 -12.76
C GLY A 96 -6.76 -7.35 -11.40
N ARG A 97 -5.89 -8.35 -11.35
CA ARG A 97 -5.81 -9.30 -10.22
C ARG A 97 -4.60 -9.01 -9.35
N ASN A 98 -4.71 -7.97 -8.52
CA ASN A 98 -3.64 -7.58 -7.61
C ASN A 98 -4.23 -7.11 -6.27
N LEU A 99 -3.78 -7.71 -5.17
CA LEU A 99 -4.26 -7.41 -3.83
C LEU A 99 -3.11 -7.00 -2.92
N SER A 100 -3.37 -6.08 -2.01
CA SER A 100 -2.53 -5.78 -0.84
C SER A 100 -3.27 -6.20 0.42
N LEU A 101 -2.55 -6.79 1.37
CA LEU A 101 -3.09 -7.19 2.67
C LEU A 101 -2.07 -6.96 3.78
N LYS A 102 -2.54 -7.00 5.03
CA LYS A 102 -1.72 -6.85 6.26
C LYS A 102 -1.89 -8.09 7.12
N LEU A 103 -0.80 -8.57 7.71
CA LEU A 103 -0.82 -9.82 8.48
C LEU A 103 -1.55 -9.67 9.80
N THR A 104 -1.55 -8.47 10.40
CA THR A 104 -2.35 -8.20 11.61
C THR A 104 -3.85 -8.33 11.39
N GLN A 105 -4.36 -8.09 10.16
CA GLN A 105 -5.76 -8.40 9.82
C GLN A 105 -6.04 -9.90 9.74
N LEU A 106 -5.00 -10.72 9.50
CA LEU A 106 -5.11 -12.17 9.40
C LEU A 106 -4.84 -12.88 10.74
N GLY A 107 -4.69 -12.12 11.83
CA GLY A 107 -4.53 -12.65 13.18
C GLY A 107 -3.08 -12.73 13.66
N LEU A 108 -2.13 -12.02 13.05
CA LEU A 108 -0.72 -12.08 13.47
C LEU A 108 -0.50 -11.71 14.95
N ASP A 109 -1.27 -10.75 15.47
CA ASP A 109 -1.22 -10.35 16.89
C ASP A 109 -1.86 -11.36 17.83
N VAL A 110 -2.67 -12.28 17.30
CA VAL A 110 -3.42 -13.27 18.07
C VAL A 110 -2.67 -14.60 18.09
N ASP A 111 -2.34 -15.12 16.90
CA ASP A 111 -1.59 -16.35 16.73
C ASP A 111 -0.89 -16.40 15.36
N LYS A 112 0.45 -16.55 15.40
CA LYS A 112 1.29 -16.59 14.20
C LYS A 112 0.92 -17.74 13.27
N ALA A 113 0.60 -18.93 13.81
CA ALA A 113 0.27 -20.09 13.00
C ALA A 113 -1.04 -19.89 12.25
N SER A 114 -2.07 -19.36 12.93
CA SER A 114 -3.35 -19.00 12.33
C SER A 114 -3.21 -17.94 11.24
N ALA A 115 -2.35 -16.94 11.44
CA ALA A 115 -2.07 -15.93 10.40
C ALA A 115 -1.42 -16.52 9.15
N ILE A 116 -0.49 -17.48 9.31
CA ILE A 116 0.11 -18.22 8.19
C ILE A 116 -0.95 -19.04 7.46
N ASP A 117 -1.78 -19.78 8.18
CA ASP A 117 -2.82 -20.61 7.59
C ASP A 117 -3.89 -19.78 6.87
N ASN A 118 -4.25 -18.62 7.42
CA ASN A 118 -5.17 -17.68 6.80
C ASN A 118 -4.60 -17.06 5.53
N LEU A 119 -3.33 -16.64 5.55
CA LEU A 119 -2.64 -16.20 4.33
C LEU A 119 -2.58 -17.32 3.29
N ARG A 120 -2.30 -18.57 3.72
CA ARG A 120 -2.26 -19.74 2.82
C ARG A 120 -3.60 -19.94 2.10
N LYS A 121 -4.72 -19.94 2.84
CA LYS A 121 -6.08 -20.04 2.26
C LYS A 121 -6.32 -18.99 1.17
N ILE A 122 -5.86 -17.75 1.38
CA ILE A 122 -5.99 -16.66 0.40
C ILE A 122 -5.13 -16.95 -0.83
N LEU A 123 -3.86 -17.34 -0.64
CA LEU A 123 -2.94 -17.64 -1.75
C LEU A 123 -3.41 -18.84 -2.57
N ASP A 124 -3.89 -19.91 -1.93
CA ASP A 124 -4.45 -21.10 -2.59
C ASP A 124 -5.61 -20.75 -3.52
N ARG A 125 -6.43 -19.76 -3.14
CA ARG A 125 -7.54 -19.27 -3.97
C ARG A 125 -7.08 -18.30 -5.06
N ALA A 126 -6.10 -17.47 -4.76
CA ALA A 126 -5.71 -16.32 -5.57
C ALA A 126 -4.66 -16.65 -6.66
N GLU A 127 -3.65 -17.45 -6.34
CA GLU A 127 -2.55 -17.79 -7.26
C GLU A 127 -3.03 -18.55 -8.52
N PRO A 128 -3.85 -19.62 -8.42
CA PRO A 128 -4.42 -20.28 -9.61
C PRO A 128 -5.35 -19.37 -10.43
N ALA A 129 -5.95 -18.37 -9.78
CA ALA A 129 -6.75 -17.34 -10.46
C ALA A 129 -5.88 -16.23 -11.08
N GLY A 130 -4.55 -16.33 -11.03
CA GLY A 130 -3.63 -15.36 -11.63
C GLY A 130 -3.51 -14.04 -10.86
N PHE A 131 -3.86 -14.02 -9.57
CA PHE A 131 -3.59 -12.86 -8.73
C PHE A 131 -2.12 -12.74 -8.43
N PHE A 132 -1.70 -11.52 -8.13
CA PHE A 132 -0.52 -11.27 -7.32
C PHE A 132 -0.93 -10.67 -5.98
N VAL A 133 -0.48 -11.24 -4.87
CA VAL A 133 -0.80 -10.77 -3.50
C VAL A 133 0.43 -10.11 -2.87
N ARG A 134 0.31 -8.87 -2.45
CA ARG A 134 1.34 -8.12 -1.74
C ARG A 134 1.08 -8.19 -0.24
N ILE A 135 2.07 -8.66 0.51
CA ILE A 135 2.09 -8.53 1.97
C ILE A 135 2.66 -7.15 2.29
N ASP A 136 1.79 -6.26 2.76
CA ASP A 136 2.19 -4.91 3.17
C ASP A 136 3.02 -4.97 4.45
N MET A 137 4.07 -4.16 4.50
CA MET A 137 4.92 -4.04 5.69
C MET A 137 4.31 -3.06 6.67
N GLU A 138 4.10 -3.55 7.89
CA GLU A 138 3.56 -2.78 9.01
C GLU A 138 4.70 -2.05 9.76
N ASN A 139 4.50 -1.63 11.01
CA ASN A 139 5.58 -0.97 11.79
C ASN A 139 6.70 -1.95 12.15
N SER A 140 7.85 -1.41 12.57
CA SER A 140 9.10 -2.16 12.77
C SER A 140 9.02 -3.43 13.63
N PRO A 141 8.18 -3.56 14.67
CA PRO A 141 8.05 -4.82 15.42
C PRO A 141 7.55 -6.00 14.56
N TYR A 142 6.84 -5.72 13.46
CA TYR A 142 6.34 -6.75 12.55
C TYR A 142 7.33 -7.09 11.43
N ALA A 143 8.44 -6.35 11.30
CA ALA A 143 9.33 -6.48 10.14
C ALA A 143 9.93 -7.89 10.01
N ASP A 144 10.49 -8.44 11.10
CA ASP A 144 11.06 -9.79 11.10
C ASP A 144 10.00 -10.85 10.80
N VAL A 145 8.93 -10.87 11.60
CA VAL A 145 7.90 -11.91 11.48
C VAL A 145 7.19 -11.87 10.12
N THR A 146 7.03 -10.69 9.51
CA THR A 146 6.45 -10.56 8.17
C THR A 146 7.34 -11.21 7.11
N LEU A 147 8.65 -10.96 7.18
CA LEU A 147 9.60 -11.54 6.21
C LEU A 147 9.77 -13.04 6.45
N GLU A 148 9.78 -13.51 7.70
CA GLU A 148 9.80 -14.95 8.02
C GLU A 148 8.57 -15.69 7.47
N ILE A 149 7.37 -15.12 7.64
CA ILE A 149 6.12 -15.69 7.11
C ILE A 149 6.17 -15.73 5.58
N PHE A 150 6.62 -14.65 4.94
CA PHE A 150 6.79 -14.61 3.50
C PHE A 150 7.77 -15.69 3.02
N GLU A 151 8.95 -15.80 3.64
CA GLU A 151 9.98 -16.78 3.28
C GLU A 151 9.49 -18.22 3.48
N THR A 152 8.72 -18.48 4.54
CA THR A 152 8.08 -19.79 4.79
C THR A 152 7.16 -20.17 3.63
N LEU A 153 6.28 -19.26 3.21
CA LEU A 153 5.38 -19.52 2.08
C LEU A 153 6.15 -19.60 0.75
N TRP A 154 7.20 -18.81 0.58
CA TRP A 154 8.08 -18.91 -0.57
C TRP A 154 8.73 -20.30 -0.65
N GLN A 155 9.21 -20.86 0.46
CA GLN A 155 9.76 -22.22 0.50
C GLN A 155 8.70 -23.29 0.20
N GLN A 156 7.43 -23.03 0.53
CA GLN A 156 6.29 -23.92 0.21
C GLN A 156 5.85 -23.85 -1.27
N GLY A 157 6.43 -22.96 -2.08
CA GLY A 157 6.20 -22.91 -3.52
C GLY A 157 5.31 -21.78 -4.03
N TYR A 158 4.75 -20.93 -3.14
CA TYR A 158 3.98 -19.76 -3.56
C TYR A 158 4.90 -18.75 -4.27
N ARG A 159 4.57 -18.36 -5.51
CA ARG A 159 5.41 -17.41 -6.30
C ARG A 159 4.65 -16.15 -6.69
N GLN A 160 3.34 -16.17 -6.61
CA GLN A 160 2.49 -15.01 -6.90
C GLN A 160 2.26 -14.11 -5.67
N THR A 161 3.32 -13.94 -4.88
CA THR A 161 3.33 -13.10 -3.68
C THR A 161 4.62 -12.29 -3.57
N GLY A 162 4.62 -11.21 -2.79
CA GLY A 162 5.81 -10.43 -2.50
C GLY A 162 5.65 -9.48 -1.32
N VAL A 163 6.73 -8.80 -0.95
CA VAL A 163 6.82 -8.00 0.27
C VAL A 163 6.99 -6.51 0.01
N VAL A 164 6.82 -5.70 1.05
CA VAL A 164 7.15 -4.28 1.05
C VAL A 164 8.40 -4.06 1.92
N LEU A 165 9.32 -3.20 1.49
CA LEU A 165 10.46 -2.77 2.31
C LEU A 165 10.46 -1.25 2.48
N GLN A 166 10.84 -0.78 3.67
CA GLN A 166 10.71 0.62 4.10
C GLN A 166 12.10 1.25 4.24
N SER A 167 12.45 2.22 3.40
CA SER A 167 13.79 2.83 3.42
C SER A 167 14.12 3.60 4.71
N ALA A 168 13.12 3.93 5.53
CA ALA A 168 13.33 4.58 6.82
C ALA A 168 13.97 3.66 7.87
N LEU A 169 13.86 2.33 7.76
CA LEU A 169 14.45 1.42 8.74
C LEU A 169 15.91 1.11 8.40
N TYR A 170 16.78 1.10 9.41
CA TYR A 170 18.22 0.83 9.22
C TYR A 170 18.51 -0.56 8.63
N ARG A 171 17.66 -1.54 8.96
CA ARG A 171 17.76 -2.94 8.51
C ARG A 171 17.47 -3.15 7.02
N SER A 172 16.73 -2.24 6.39
CA SER A 172 16.06 -2.52 5.12
C SER A 172 16.99 -2.75 3.95
N GLU A 173 18.20 -2.18 3.95
CA GLU A 173 19.20 -2.47 2.89
C GLU A 173 19.63 -3.95 2.91
N ALA A 174 19.82 -4.54 4.10
CA ALA A 174 20.14 -5.96 4.23
C ALA A 174 18.96 -6.86 3.86
N ASP A 175 17.73 -6.50 4.29
CA ASP A 175 16.53 -7.23 3.89
C ASP A 175 16.30 -7.17 2.37
N LEU A 176 16.65 -6.05 1.72
CA LEU A 176 16.56 -5.90 0.28
C LEU A 176 17.49 -6.88 -0.45
N GLU A 177 18.75 -7.00 -0.01
CA GLU A 177 19.68 -7.99 -0.59
C GLU A 177 19.13 -9.41 -0.43
N ARG A 178 18.57 -9.72 0.74
CA ARG A 178 17.95 -11.03 1.00
C ARG A 178 16.78 -11.31 0.05
N MET A 179 15.89 -10.33 -0.15
CA MET A 179 14.74 -10.48 -1.05
C MET A 179 15.17 -10.57 -2.53
N ILE A 180 16.21 -9.84 -2.94
CA ILE A 180 16.79 -9.94 -4.28
C ILE A 180 17.37 -11.35 -4.49
N ALA A 181 18.13 -11.87 -3.53
CA ALA A 181 18.72 -13.21 -3.61
C ALA A 181 17.66 -14.31 -3.72
N LEU A 182 16.51 -14.15 -3.04
CA LEU A 182 15.36 -15.06 -3.15
C LEU A 182 14.63 -14.97 -4.50
N GLY A 183 14.85 -13.91 -5.29
CA GLY A 183 14.07 -13.61 -6.50
C GLY A 183 12.67 -13.06 -6.20
N ALA A 184 12.44 -12.57 -4.98
CA ALA A 184 11.15 -12.04 -4.55
C ALA A 184 10.85 -10.67 -5.19
N ARG A 185 9.59 -10.42 -5.53
CA ARG A 185 9.16 -9.08 -5.96
C ARG A 185 9.08 -8.17 -4.75
N VAL A 186 9.71 -7.01 -4.80
CA VAL A 186 9.72 -6.01 -3.70
C VAL A 186 9.01 -4.73 -4.13
N ARG A 187 8.14 -4.22 -3.25
CA ARG A 187 7.65 -2.83 -3.28
C ARG A 187 8.50 -1.99 -2.34
N LEU A 188 9.18 -0.98 -2.86
CA LEU A 188 10.00 -0.07 -2.08
C LEU A 188 9.22 1.19 -1.70
N VAL A 189 9.06 1.44 -0.40
CA VAL A 189 8.43 2.64 0.17
C VAL A 189 9.40 3.38 1.08
N LYS A 190 9.11 4.63 1.44
CA LYS A 190 9.87 5.33 2.49
C LYS A 190 9.55 4.79 3.89
N GLY A 191 8.27 4.50 4.15
CA GLY A 191 7.76 4.12 5.46
C GLY A 191 6.63 5.06 5.88
N ALA A 192 5.58 4.51 6.47
CA ALA A 192 4.36 5.25 6.84
C ALA A 192 4.20 5.43 8.36
N TYR A 193 4.98 4.71 9.16
CA TYR A 193 4.86 4.65 10.61
C TYR A 193 5.81 5.65 11.30
N GLN A 194 5.46 6.02 12.52
CA GLN A 194 6.33 6.80 13.38
C GLN A 194 7.21 5.83 14.18
N GLU A 195 8.45 5.68 13.75
CA GLU A 195 9.39 4.71 14.30
C GLU A 195 10.40 5.38 15.26
N PRO A 196 10.81 4.68 16.33
CA PRO A 196 11.81 5.24 17.24
C PRO A 196 13.18 5.37 16.57
N LYS A 197 13.98 6.35 17.01
CA LYS A 197 15.33 6.61 16.48
C LYS A 197 16.29 5.43 16.56
N THR A 198 15.99 4.46 17.43
CA THR A 198 16.77 3.23 17.62
C THR A 198 16.68 2.28 16.43
N VAL A 199 15.62 2.37 15.62
CA VAL A 199 15.39 1.45 14.48
C VAL A 199 15.25 2.16 13.14
N ALA A 200 15.04 3.49 13.14
CA ALA A 200 14.74 4.24 11.92
C ALA A 200 15.41 5.61 11.84
N TYR A 201 15.78 5.99 10.61
CA TYR A 201 16.21 7.34 10.25
C TYR A 201 15.12 8.35 10.60
N GLN A 202 15.50 9.42 11.29
CA GLN A 202 14.55 10.46 11.74
C GLN A 202 14.51 11.66 10.79
N ARG A 203 15.61 11.95 10.10
CA ARG A 203 15.69 13.06 9.15
C ARG A 203 15.24 12.60 7.77
N LYS A 204 14.50 13.45 7.08
CA LYS A 204 13.95 13.17 5.75
C LYS A 204 15.07 12.89 4.74
N GLU A 205 16.18 13.62 4.84
CA GLU A 205 17.33 13.52 3.95
C GLU A 205 17.99 12.14 4.06
N ASP A 206 18.06 11.58 5.27
CA ASP A 206 18.63 10.25 5.50
C ASP A 206 17.70 9.15 4.94
N VAL A 207 16.38 9.29 5.13
CA VAL A 207 15.37 8.37 4.55
C VAL A 207 15.41 8.40 3.02
N ASP A 208 15.53 9.59 2.43
CA ASP A 208 15.61 9.79 0.98
C ASP A 208 16.92 9.24 0.41
N ALA A 209 18.04 9.41 1.12
CA ALA A 209 19.33 8.83 0.75
C ALA A 209 19.30 7.29 0.78
N ALA A 210 18.70 6.71 1.83
CA ALA A 210 18.49 5.27 1.91
C ALA A 210 17.57 4.77 0.78
N TYR A 211 16.46 5.48 0.51
CA TYR A 211 15.55 5.15 -0.60
C TYR A 211 16.30 5.14 -1.93
N ALA A 212 17.13 6.15 -2.19
CA ALA A 212 17.93 6.25 -3.41
C ALA A 212 18.92 5.09 -3.57
N ARG A 213 19.62 4.69 -2.50
CA ARG A 213 20.53 3.52 -2.53
C ARG A 213 19.77 2.23 -2.83
N MET A 214 18.69 1.98 -2.09
CA MET A 214 17.84 0.81 -2.25
C MET A 214 17.18 0.74 -3.63
N LEU A 215 16.71 1.87 -4.16
CA LEU A 215 16.07 1.98 -5.47
C LEU A 215 17.04 1.57 -6.59
N LYS A 216 18.26 2.11 -6.57
CA LYS A 216 19.29 1.77 -7.57
C LYS A 216 19.59 0.29 -7.55
N ARG A 217 19.77 -0.26 -6.35
CA ARG A 217 20.07 -1.67 -6.14
C ARG A 217 18.92 -2.58 -6.57
N LEU A 218 17.68 -2.21 -6.24
CA LEU A 218 16.49 -2.97 -6.60
C LEU A 218 16.26 -2.99 -8.13
N LEU A 219 16.47 -1.85 -8.80
CA LEU A 219 16.35 -1.74 -10.26
C LEU A 219 17.32 -2.68 -11.00
N THR A 220 18.56 -2.80 -10.53
CA THR A 220 19.57 -3.66 -11.18
C THR A 220 19.55 -5.10 -10.66
N GLY A 221 18.96 -5.34 -9.48
CA GLY A 221 18.99 -6.63 -8.81
C GLY A 221 17.75 -7.50 -8.97
N SER A 222 16.59 -6.93 -9.22
CA SER A 222 15.33 -7.67 -9.24
C SER A 222 14.69 -7.71 -10.62
N SER A 223 13.87 -8.74 -10.85
CA SER A 223 13.20 -8.96 -12.12
C SER A 223 12.07 -7.96 -12.38
N TYR A 224 11.38 -7.52 -11.31
CA TYR A 224 10.24 -6.62 -11.39
C TYR A 224 10.08 -5.72 -10.13
N PRO A 225 10.89 -4.65 -10.02
CA PRO A 225 10.77 -3.63 -8.97
C PRO A 225 9.41 -2.92 -8.97
N ALA A 226 8.85 -2.67 -7.78
CA ALA A 226 7.75 -1.73 -7.59
C ALA A 226 8.24 -0.50 -6.82
N ILE A 227 8.36 0.64 -7.50
CA ILE A 227 8.85 1.90 -6.95
C ILE A 227 7.66 2.72 -6.43
N ALA A 228 7.33 2.55 -5.15
CA ALA A 228 6.15 3.17 -4.53
C ALA A 228 6.49 4.53 -3.90
N THR A 229 6.29 5.61 -4.66
CA THR A 229 6.60 6.97 -4.22
C THR A 229 5.84 8.03 -5.04
N HIS A 230 5.56 9.19 -4.42
CA HIS A 230 5.07 10.40 -5.09
C HIS A 230 6.12 11.51 -5.12
N ASP A 231 7.37 11.17 -4.83
CA ASP A 231 8.50 12.09 -4.81
C ASP A 231 9.10 12.23 -6.21
N PRO A 232 8.99 13.41 -6.85
CA PRO A 232 9.55 13.64 -8.19
C PRO A 232 11.05 13.32 -8.28
N ALA A 233 11.83 13.64 -7.25
CA ALA A 233 13.27 13.40 -7.27
C ALA A 233 13.60 11.90 -7.32
N MET A 234 12.85 11.07 -6.60
CA MET A 234 13.03 9.62 -6.63
C MET A 234 12.54 8.99 -7.94
N ILE A 235 11.51 9.58 -8.55
CA ILE A 235 11.00 9.15 -9.86
C ILE A 235 12.03 9.46 -10.95
N ASP A 236 12.56 10.68 -10.98
CA ASP A 236 13.57 11.07 -11.96
C ASP A 236 14.88 10.30 -11.76
N LEU A 237 15.24 9.98 -10.50
CA LEU A 237 16.33 9.07 -10.21
C LEU A 237 16.10 7.67 -10.80
N ALA A 238 14.91 7.08 -10.61
CA ALA A 238 14.57 5.78 -11.19
C ALA A 238 14.68 5.78 -12.71
N ARG A 239 14.10 6.80 -13.36
CA ARG A 239 14.14 6.94 -14.83
C ARG A 239 15.57 7.05 -15.35
N THR A 240 16.36 7.93 -14.74
CA THR A 240 17.75 8.17 -15.15
C THR A 240 18.61 6.92 -14.94
N TRP A 241 18.48 6.28 -13.78
CA TRP A 241 19.24 5.07 -13.46
C TRP A 241 18.85 3.89 -14.34
N ALA A 242 17.54 3.71 -14.60
CA ALA A 242 17.06 2.66 -15.50
C ALA A 242 17.60 2.87 -16.92
N ALA A 243 17.48 4.08 -17.46
CA ALA A 243 18.00 4.42 -18.78
C ALA A 243 19.51 4.18 -18.89
N SER A 244 20.30 4.58 -17.89
CA SER A 244 21.76 4.40 -17.91
C SER A 244 22.20 2.93 -17.80
N HIS A 245 21.31 2.02 -17.40
CA HIS A 245 21.58 0.59 -17.27
C HIS A 245 20.80 -0.26 -18.30
N GLY A 246 20.16 0.37 -19.29
CA GLY A 246 19.40 -0.34 -20.32
C GLY A 246 18.15 -1.07 -19.80
N ILE A 247 17.58 -0.63 -18.68
CA ILE A 247 16.37 -1.21 -18.10
C ILE A 247 15.14 -0.56 -18.72
N GLY A 248 14.35 -1.35 -19.47
CA GLY A 248 13.13 -0.89 -20.13
C GLY A 248 12.05 -0.42 -19.14
N SER A 249 11.17 0.48 -19.59
CA SER A 249 10.07 1.05 -18.78
C SER A 249 8.99 0.03 -18.39
N ASP A 250 8.99 -1.15 -19.00
CA ASP A 250 8.11 -2.28 -18.73
C ASP A 250 8.68 -3.28 -17.71
N ARG A 251 9.97 -3.12 -17.33
CA ARG A 251 10.68 -3.99 -16.38
C ARG A 251 10.47 -3.60 -14.92
N PHE A 252 9.90 -2.44 -14.66
CA PHE A 252 9.52 -1.99 -13.33
C PHE A 252 8.23 -1.18 -13.41
N GLU A 253 7.64 -0.87 -12.26
CA GLU A 253 6.47 -0.01 -12.20
C GLU A 253 6.60 1.07 -11.12
N PHE A 254 6.05 2.24 -11.38
CA PHE A 254 5.79 3.23 -10.35
C PHE A 254 4.49 2.87 -9.64
N GLN A 255 4.44 3.04 -8.33
CA GLN A 255 3.21 2.87 -7.58
C GLN A 255 2.84 4.12 -6.81
N MET A 256 1.56 4.47 -6.87
CA MET A 256 1.01 5.69 -6.24
C MET A 256 -0.32 5.39 -5.60
N LEU A 257 -0.64 6.12 -4.53
CA LEU A 257 -1.93 6.02 -3.87
C LEU A 257 -3.05 6.63 -4.70
N TYR A 258 -4.24 6.03 -4.58
CA TYR A 258 -5.47 6.53 -5.16
C TYR A 258 -5.75 7.98 -4.73
N GLY A 259 -6.13 8.83 -5.70
CA GLY A 259 -6.41 10.24 -5.44
C GLY A 259 -5.21 11.18 -5.35
N ILE A 260 -3.98 10.65 -5.30
CA ILE A 260 -2.77 11.44 -5.07
C ILE A 260 -1.95 11.56 -6.34
N ARG A 261 -1.65 12.82 -6.74
CA ARG A 261 -0.83 13.14 -7.91
C ARG A 261 -1.33 12.47 -9.22
N ARG A 262 -2.64 12.56 -9.49
CA ARG A 262 -3.27 12.03 -10.72
C ARG A 262 -2.64 12.60 -12.00
N ASP A 263 -2.11 13.82 -11.93
CA ASP A 263 -1.31 14.48 -12.96
C ASP A 263 -0.06 13.66 -13.31
N LEU A 264 0.70 13.27 -12.29
CA LEU A 264 1.93 12.51 -12.42
C LEU A 264 1.66 11.07 -12.85
N GLN A 265 0.60 10.45 -12.34
CA GLN A 265 0.14 9.13 -12.79
C GLN A 265 -0.10 9.13 -14.30
N SER A 266 -0.87 10.11 -14.80
CA SER A 266 -1.22 10.20 -16.23
C SER A 266 0.01 10.49 -17.08
N ARG A 267 0.91 11.38 -16.62
CA ARG A 267 2.16 11.68 -17.32
C ARG A 267 3.08 10.46 -17.43
N LEU A 268 3.27 9.71 -16.35
CA LEU A 268 4.15 8.53 -16.37
C LEU A 268 3.60 7.43 -17.29
N VAL A 269 2.29 7.23 -17.34
CA VAL A 269 1.66 6.34 -18.34
C VAL A 269 1.90 6.84 -19.76
N GLY A 270 1.72 8.15 -20.00
CA GLY A 270 2.02 8.77 -21.30
C GLY A 270 3.48 8.65 -21.71
N ASP A 271 4.40 8.65 -20.75
CA ASP A 271 5.84 8.42 -20.95
C ASP A 271 6.20 6.94 -21.15
N GLY A 272 5.21 6.02 -21.19
CA GLY A 272 5.39 4.59 -21.45
C GLY A 272 5.80 3.76 -20.23
N TYR A 273 5.66 4.29 -19.00
CA TYR A 273 5.91 3.53 -17.78
C TYR A 273 4.66 2.82 -17.29
N ARG A 274 4.85 1.66 -16.65
CA ARG A 274 3.80 1.01 -15.88
C ARG A 274 3.55 1.80 -14.59
N VAL A 275 2.29 2.15 -14.34
CA VAL A 275 1.88 2.83 -13.13
C VAL A 275 0.77 2.05 -12.46
N ARG A 276 0.99 1.61 -11.21
CA ARG A 276 -0.02 0.94 -10.39
C ARG A 276 -0.56 1.86 -9.32
N VAL A 277 -1.88 1.98 -9.26
CA VAL A 277 -2.56 2.74 -8.23
C VAL A 277 -2.96 1.82 -7.08
N TYR A 278 -2.57 2.15 -5.86
CA TYR A 278 -3.02 1.47 -4.64
C TYR A 278 -4.39 2.03 -4.26
N VAL A 279 -5.41 1.17 -4.30
CA VAL A 279 -6.83 1.53 -4.19
C VAL A 279 -7.41 0.97 -2.89
N PRO A 280 -7.48 1.81 -1.84
CA PRO A 280 -8.05 1.41 -0.56
C PRO A 280 -9.58 1.48 -0.63
N PHE A 281 -10.25 0.49 -0.05
CA PHE A 281 -11.71 0.43 0.05
C PHE A 281 -12.14 -0.35 1.30
N GLY A 282 -13.38 -0.18 1.74
CA GLY A 282 -13.92 -0.86 2.92
C GLY A 282 -14.41 0.12 3.97
N ARG A 283 -15.09 -0.41 4.99
CA ARG A 283 -15.76 0.40 6.02
C ARG A 283 -14.78 1.01 7.02
N GLU A 284 -13.63 0.40 7.25
CA GLU A 284 -12.62 0.86 8.21
C GLU A 284 -11.67 1.91 7.61
N TRP A 285 -12.21 2.85 6.85
CA TRP A 285 -11.43 3.78 6.04
C TRP A 285 -10.88 4.98 6.81
N PHE A 286 -11.46 5.32 7.96
CA PHE A 286 -11.16 6.55 8.68
C PHE A 286 -9.69 6.64 9.16
N PRO A 287 -9.09 5.62 9.81
CA PRO A 287 -7.69 5.68 10.21
C PRO A 287 -6.74 5.85 9.01
N TYR A 288 -7.02 5.18 7.90
CA TYR A 288 -6.26 5.34 6.66
C TYR A 288 -6.36 6.77 6.12
N PHE A 289 -7.56 7.32 6.05
CA PHE A 289 -7.81 8.67 5.58
C PHE A 289 -7.06 9.72 6.42
N MET A 290 -7.09 9.61 7.75
CA MET A 290 -6.39 10.54 8.65
C MET A 290 -4.88 10.53 8.43
N ARG A 291 -4.29 9.35 8.20
CA ARG A 291 -2.87 9.26 7.82
C ARG A 291 -2.58 9.98 6.50
N ARG A 292 -3.47 9.88 5.50
CA ARG A 292 -3.29 10.60 4.22
C ARG A 292 -3.35 12.12 4.40
N LEU A 293 -4.17 12.63 5.31
CA LEU A 293 -4.22 14.07 5.59
C LEU A 293 -2.95 14.60 6.23
N GLY A 294 -2.39 13.87 7.20
CA GLY A 294 -1.16 14.28 7.88
C GLY A 294 0.11 14.23 7.03
N GLU A 295 0.07 13.60 5.85
CA GLU A 295 1.25 13.46 4.99
C GLU A 295 1.62 14.70 4.19
N ARG A 296 0.65 15.56 3.82
CA ARG A 296 0.93 16.80 3.07
C ARG A 296 -0.08 17.90 3.42
N PRO A 297 0.38 19.15 3.65
CA PRO A 297 -0.51 20.29 3.86
C PRO A 297 -1.54 20.51 2.74
N ALA A 298 -1.18 20.19 1.49
CA ALA A 298 -2.08 20.28 0.35
C ALA A 298 -3.30 19.32 0.45
N ASN A 299 -3.15 18.17 1.11
CA ASN A 299 -4.27 17.25 1.35
C ASN A 299 -5.27 17.86 2.33
N ILE A 300 -4.78 18.58 3.34
CA ILE A 300 -5.59 19.32 4.32
C ILE A 300 -6.35 20.46 3.63
N ALA A 301 -5.66 21.27 2.82
CA ALA A 301 -6.29 22.38 2.09
C ALA A 301 -7.42 21.91 1.15
N PHE A 302 -7.29 20.73 0.54
CA PHE A 302 -8.35 20.13 -0.25
C PHE A 302 -9.59 19.77 0.59
N VAL A 303 -9.39 19.15 1.75
CA VAL A 303 -10.51 18.78 2.65
C VAL A 303 -11.23 20.02 3.16
N VAL A 304 -10.50 21.08 3.53
CA VAL A 304 -11.10 22.34 3.97
C VAL A 304 -11.97 22.95 2.86
N ARG A 305 -11.52 22.95 1.60
CA ARG A 305 -12.36 23.39 0.47
C ARG A 305 -13.57 22.48 0.23
N GLY A 306 -13.41 21.16 0.38
CA GLY A 306 -14.51 20.21 0.25
C GLY A 306 -15.62 20.44 1.28
N ILE A 307 -15.25 20.66 2.54
CA ILE A 307 -16.20 20.93 3.64
C ILE A 307 -16.90 22.28 3.44
N LEU A 308 -16.17 23.33 3.02
CA LEU A 308 -16.75 24.65 2.77
C LEU A 308 -17.70 24.64 1.56
N GLY A 309 -17.43 23.81 0.55
CA GLY A 309 -18.32 23.59 -0.58
C GLY A 309 -19.52 22.68 -0.29
N GLU A 310 -19.50 21.91 0.80
CA GLU A 310 -20.64 21.11 1.28
C GLU A 310 -21.61 21.91 2.17
N SER A 311 -21.19 23.10 2.62
CA SER A 311 -21.96 23.99 3.50
C SER A 311 -22.73 25.10 2.75
N GLY A 312 -22.79 25.01 1.41
CA GLY A 312 -23.51 25.93 0.52
C GLY A 312 -24.58 25.21 -0.29
#